data_AF-A0A0D0DGH6-F1
#
_entry.id   AF-A0A0D0DGH6-F1
#
_cell.length_a   1.000
_cell.length_b   1.000
_cell.length_c   1.000
_cell.angle_alpha   90.00
_cell.angle_beta   90.00
_cell.angle_gamma   90.00
#
_symmetry.space_group_name_H-M   'P 1'
#
loop_
_entity.id
_entity.type
_entity.pdbx_description
1 polymer ?
#
loop_
_entity_poly.entity_id
_entity_poly.type
_entity_poly.pdbx_seq_one_letter_code
_entity_poly.pdbx_strand_id
1 'polypeptide(L)'
;VEVWKEAEKKWLERNNSCHQTYHDKLALWNTECAQAKVKKWQPGWARPKHGKLESPIPKLVADSAEGDKDNEDDDGNNKSDGRSMEE
;
A
#
# COMPACT_ATOMS: atom_id res chain seq x y z
N VAL A 1 7.08 21.70 20.46
CA VAL A 1 6.45 21.51 19.12
C VAL A 1 7.41 20.86 18.12
N GLU A 2 8.71 21.18 18.13
CA GLU A 2 9.69 20.61 17.19
C GLU A 2 9.88 19.10 17.33
N VAL A 3 9.95 18.57 18.56
CA VAL A 3 10.15 17.12 18.82
C VAL A 3 9.08 16.25 18.14
N TRP A 4 7.82 16.69 18.15
CA TRP A 4 6.72 15.95 17.54
C TRP A 4 6.78 15.99 16.01
N LYS A 5 7.18 17.12 15.41
CA LYS A 5 7.39 17.24 13.96
C LYS A 5 8.55 16.37 13.47
N GLU A 6 9.65 16.29 14.23
CA GLU A 6 10.77 15.42 13.90
C GLU A 6 10.40 13.94 13.99
N ALA A 7 9.59 13.58 14.98
CA ALA A 7 9.07 12.23 15.12
C ALA A 7 8.11 11.87 13.97
N GLU A 8 7.20 12.78 13.59
CA GLU A 8 6.28 12.60 12.46
C GLU A 8 7.04 12.42 11.14
N LYS A 9 8.08 13.22 10.90
CA LYS A 9 8.94 13.08 9.72
C LYS A 9 9.62 11.72 9.63
N LYS A 10 10.18 11.23 10.76
CA LYS A 10 10.84 9.91 10.82
C LYS A 10 9.84 8.77 10.60
N TRP A 11 8.64 8.88 11.17
CA TRP A 11 7.55 7.92 10.95
C TRP A 11 7.13 7.87 9.47
N LEU A 12 6.96 9.04 8.84
CA LEU A 12 6.57 9.15 7.43
C LEU A 12 7.63 8.53 6.51
N GLU A 13 8.92 8.81 6.76
CA GLU A 13 10.04 8.26 5.98
C GLU A 13 10.09 6.72 6.05
N ARG A 14 9.84 6.18 7.25
CA ARG A 14 9.84 4.73 7.48
C ARG A 14 8.66 4.04 6.81
N ASN A 15 7.45 4.58 6.95
CA ASN A 15 6.28 4.04 6.27
C ASN A 15 6.39 4.15 4.74
N ASN A 16 6.90 5.27 4.22
CA ASN A 16 7.14 5.43 2.80
C ASN A 16 8.15 4.39 2.28
N SER A 17 9.23 4.15 3.03
CA SER A 17 10.21 3.10 2.68
C SER A 17 9.59 1.70 2.65
N CYS A 18 8.67 1.41 3.58
CA CYS A 18 7.91 0.16 3.59
C CYS A 18 6.97 0.04 2.37
N HIS A 19 6.25 1.12 2.03
CA HIS A 19 5.41 1.17 0.83
C HIS A 19 6.24 0.95 -0.43
N GLN A 20 7.34 1.69 -0.59
CA GLN A 20 8.19 1.59 -1.78
C GLN A 20 8.70 0.16 -1.97
N THR A 21 9.21 -0.44 -0.90
CA THR A 21 9.69 -1.83 -0.93
C THR A 21 8.59 -2.81 -1.33
N TYR A 22 7.35 -2.60 -0.87
CA TYR A 22 6.21 -3.42 -1.27
C TYR A 22 5.86 -3.22 -2.75
N HIS A 23 5.79 -1.97 -3.22
CA HIS A 23 5.52 -1.65 -4.62
C HIS A 23 6.58 -2.21 -5.57
N ASP A 24 7.86 -2.15 -5.18
CA ASP A 24 8.96 -2.72 -5.96
C ASP A 24 8.81 -4.24 -6.11
N LYS A 25 8.54 -4.93 -5.00
CA LYS A 25 8.27 -6.38 -5.01
C LYS A 25 7.03 -6.72 -5.82
N LEU A 26 5.98 -5.91 -5.71
CA LEU A 26 4.73 -6.11 -6.44
C LEU A 26 4.92 -5.89 -7.95
N ALA A 27 5.71 -4.89 -8.34
CA ALA A 27 6.08 -4.65 -9.73
C ALA A 27 6.84 -5.85 -10.30
N LEU A 28 7.85 -6.36 -9.56
CA LEU A 28 8.58 -7.56 -9.96
C LEU A 28 7.64 -8.76 -10.13
N TRP A 29 6.76 -9.00 -9.16
CA TRP A 29 5.78 -10.09 -9.24
C TRP A 29 4.82 -9.93 -10.43
N ASN A 30 4.38 -8.71 -10.74
CA ASN A 30 3.55 -8.43 -11.92
C ASN A 30 4.31 -8.71 -13.22
N THR A 31 5.59 -8.36 -13.31
CA THR A 31 6.42 -8.67 -14.49
C THR A 31 6.59 -10.18 -14.68
N GLU A 32 6.82 -10.92 -13.59
CA GLU A 32 6.89 -12.39 -13.64
C GLU A 32 5.53 -12.98 -14.03
N CYS A 33 4.42 -12.48 -13.48
CA CYS A 33 3.07 -12.88 -13.89
C CYS A 33 2.78 -12.64 -15.37
N ALA A 34 3.24 -11.51 -15.92
CA ALA A 34 3.09 -11.22 -17.33
C ALA A 34 3.87 -12.23 -18.20
N GLN A 35 5.11 -12.54 -17.81
CA GLN A 35 5.89 -13.59 -18.47
C GLN A 35 5.27 -14.98 -18.29
N ALA A 36 4.65 -15.22 -17.13
CA ALA A 36 3.94 -16.44 -16.79
C ALA A 36 2.74 -16.68 -17.71
N LYS A 37 1.94 -15.64 -17.93
CA LYS A 37 0.82 -15.65 -18.87
C LYS A 37 1.27 -15.95 -20.30
N VAL A 38 2.34 -15.31 -20.78
CA VAL A 38 2.84 -15.52 -22.16
C VAL A 38 3.31 -16.95 -22.37
N LYS A 39 4.00 -17.53 -21.38
CA LYS A 39 4.56 -18.89 -21.45
C LYS A 39 3.59 -19.98 -20.96
N LYS A 40 2.33 -19.64 -20.63
CA LYS A 40 1.29 -20.56 -20.12
C LYS A 40 1.72 -21.42 -18.91
N TRP A 41 2.50 -20.83 -18.02
CA TRP A 41 2.92 -21.42 -16.75
C TRP A 41 2.49 -20.50 -15.59
N GLN A 42 2.43 -21.04 -14.37
CA GLN A 42 2.11 -20.24 -13.19
C GLN A 42 3.40 -19.63 -12.60
N PRO A 43 3.34 -18.40 -12.07
CA PRO A 43 4.46 -17.82 -11.32
C PRO A 43 4.87 -18.75 -10.18
N GLY A 44 6.17 -18.92 -9.99
CA GLY A 44 6.68 -19.88 -9.01
C GLY A 44 6.43 -19.44 -7.58
N TRP A 45 6.33 -18.13 -7.34
CA TRP A 45 6.28 -17.55 -5.99
C TRP A 45 4.98 -16.76 -5.74
N ALA A 46 4.56 -16.72 -4.48
CA ALA A 46 3.32 -16.07 -4.06
C ALA A 46 3.37 -14.55 -4.24
N ARG A 47 2.20 -13.93 -4.42
CA ARG A 47 2.05 -12.47 -4.46
C ARG A 47 2.66 -11.85 -3.19
N PRO A 48 3.52 -10.82 -3.32
CA PRO A 48 4.06 -10.09 -2.18
C PRO A 48 2.93 -9.57 -1.29
N LYS A 49 3.13 -9.61 0.03
CA LYS A 49 2.20 -9.04 1.01
C LYS A 49 2.71 -7.67 1.44
N HIS A 50 1.80 -6.71 1.59
CA HIS A 50 2.15 -5.44 2.22
C HIS A 50 2.49 -5.72 3.69
N GLY A 51 3.66 -5.28 4.16
CA GLY A 51 4.04 -5.40 5.56
C GLY A 51 3.14 -4.55 6.46
N LYS A 52 3.26 -4.75 7.78
CA LYS A 52 2.57 -3.87 8.75
C LYS A 52 3.22 -2.49 8.72
N LEU A 53 2.42 -1.48 8.42
CA LEU A 53 2.81 -0.08 8.55
C LEU A 53 2.87 0.30 10.03
N GLU A 54 3.78 1.21 10.38
CA GLU A 54 3.79 1.77 11.72
C GLU A 54 2.55 2.66 11.90
N SER A 55 1.90 2.54 13.05
CA SER A 55 0.75 3.37 13.41
C SER A 55 1.16 4.84 13.54
N PRO A 56 0.31 5.79 13.13
CA PRO A 56 0.62 7.21 13.22
C PRO A 56 0.93 7.63 14.66
N ILE A 57 1.89 8.54 14.81
CA ILE A 57 2.23 9.10 16.12
C ILE A 57 1.03 9.93 16.59
N PRO A 58 0.45 9.62 17.77
CA PRO A 58 -0.68 10.38 18.30
C PRO A 58 -0.32 11.87 18.34
N LYS A 59 -1.09 12.68 17.62
CA LYS A 59 -1.01 14.14 17.72
C LYS A 59 -1.39 14.51 19.15
N LEU A 60 -0.55 15.30 19.82
CA LEU A 60 -0.95 16.00 21.04
C LEU A 60 -2.03 17.00 20.62
N VAL A 61 -3.28 16.56 20.64
CA VAL A 61 -4.45 17.41 20.41
C VAL A 61 -4.52 18.34 21.61
N ALA A 62 -3.90 19.52 21.49
CA ALA A 62 -4.34 20.66 22.27
C ALA A 62 -5.72 21.01 21.71
N ASP A 63 -6.75 20.80 22.53
CA ASP A 63 -8.16 21.10 22.26
C ASP A 63 -8.33 22.28 21.32
N SER A 64 -8.61 21.99 20.05
CA SER A 64 -9.06 22.97 19.06
C SER A 64 -9.71 22.16 17.95
N ALA A 65 -11.04 22.20 18.00
CA ALA A 65 -11.95 21.61 17.05
C ALA A 65 -11.56 21.94 15.60
N GLU A 66 -11.65 20.91 14.77
CA GLU A 66 -12.07 20.87 13.36
C GLU A 66 -11.17 20.02 12.48
N GLY A 67 -11.81 19.08 11.78
CA GLY A 67 -11.26 18.47 10.58
C GLY A 67 -10.55 17.15 10.82
N ASP A 68 -11.31 16.17 11.27
CA ASP A 68 -11.09 14.78 10.91
C ASP A 68 -10.82 14.70 9.40
N LYS A 69 -9.57 14.38 9.04
CA LYS A 69 -9.21 13.85 7.73
C LYS A 69 -8.57 12.52 8.00
N ASP A 70 -9.43 11.56 8.33
CA ASP A 70 -9.13 10.15 8.19
C ASP A 70 -8.67 9.94 6.74
N ASN A 71 -7.37 9.72 6.55
CA ASN A 71 -6.81 9.36 5.27
C ASN A 71 -7.09 7.87 5.08
N GLU A 72 -8.36 7.55 4.77
CA GLU A 72 -8.76 6.26 4.23
C GLU A 72 -8.01 6.07 2.90
N ASP A 73 -6.85 5.40 2.98
CA ASP A 73 -6.27 4.73 1.83
C ASP A 73 -7.23 3.57 1.46
N ASP A 74 -8.22 3.92 0.64
CA ASP A 74 -9.22 3.03 0.03
C ASP A 74 -8.50 1.94 -0.77
N ASP A 75 -8.32 0.77 -0.15
CA ASP A 75 -7.94 -0.50 -0.81
C ASP A 75 -9.15 -1.04 -1.60
N GLY A 76 -9.65 -0.22 -2.54
CA GLY A 76 -10.75 -0.52 -3.43
C GLY A 76 -10.30 -1.35 -4.63
N ASN A 77 -9.77 -2.56 -4.42
CA ASN A 77 -9.54 -3.53 -5.50
C ASN A 77 -10.89 -4.08 -6.01
N ASN A 78 -11.63 -3.26 -6.77
CA ASN A 78 -12.82 -3.69 -7.50
C ASN A 78 -12.39 -4.44 -8.78
N LYS A 79 -12.13 -5.74 -8.65
CA LYS A 79 -12.12 -6.66 -9.78
C LYS A 79 -13.55 -7.09 -10.08
N SER A 80 -14.27 -6.28 -10.83
CA SER A 80 -15.42 -6.76 -11.59
C SER A 80 -14.92 -7.42 -12.87
N ASP A 81 -14.63 -8.72 -12.78
CA ASP A 81 -14.47 -9.63 -13.91
C ASP A 81 -15.80 -9.70 -14.69
N GLY A 82 -15.99 -8.77 -15.63
CA GLY A 82 -17.08 -8.81 -16.61
C GLY A 82 -16.70 -9.66 -17.82
N ARG A 83 -16.65 -10.98 -17.64
CA ARG A 83 -16.49 -11.93 -18.74
C ARG A 83 -17.87 -12.48 -19.12
N SER A 84 -18.57 -11.77 -20.01
CA SER A 84 -19.70 -12.33 -20.75
C SER A 84 -19.33 -12.38 -22.22
N MET A 85 -19.02 -13.58 -22.68
CA MET A 85 -18.92 -13.91 -24.10
C MET A 85 -19.69 -15.20 -24.30
N GLU A 86 -20.91 -15.05 -24.81
CA GLU A 86 -21.82 -16.08 -25.31
C GLU A 86 -23.03 -15.30 -25.85
N GLU A 87 -23.54 -15.44 -27.07
CA GLU A 87 -23.15 -16.05 -28.35
C GLU A 87 -23.87 -15.21 -29.42
#